data_AF-A0A3M2B649-F1
#
_entry.id   AF-A0A3M2B649-F1
#
_cell.length_a   1.000
_cell.length_b   1.000
_cell.length_c   1.000
_cell.angle_alpha   90.00
_cell.angle_beta   90.00
_cell.angle_gamma   90.00
#
_symmetry.space_group_name_H-M   'P 1'
#
loop_
_entity.id
_entity.type
_entity.pdbx_description
1 polymer ?
#
loop_
_entity_poly.entity_id
_entity_poly.type
_entity_poly.pdbx_seq_one_letter_code
_entity_poly.pdbx_strand_id
1 'polypeptide(L)'
;MTDSRWTPSPDEDERVPQLPPSPELPEPPQVKFERPRLPGAEPSPTFQRNTRALSLAFSIGFALAGPVILGALLGYWLDERFGTSPTWAMLLTLLGMGAGLAQLIRIVHKLNQMEDKS
;
A
#
# COMPACT_ATOMS: atom_id res chain seq x y z
N MET A 1 40.68 -40.10 40.89
CA MET A 1 40.32 -39.77 39.49
C MET A 1 40.56 -41.02 38.65
N THR A 2 39.52 -41.81 38.39
CA THR A 2 39.55 -42.91 37.41
C THR A 2 38.45 -42.65 36.40
N ASP A 3 38.88 -42.43 35.16
CA ASP A 3 38.10 -42.02 33.99
C ASP A 3 37.36 -43.24 33.43
N SER A 4 36.07 -43.38 33.75
CA SER A 4 35.19 -44.40 33.17
C SER A 4 34.69 -43.91 31.81
N ARG A 5 35.57 -43.94 30.81
CA ARG A 5 35.16 -43.78 29.41
C ARG A 5 34.31 -44.97 28.99
N TRP A 6 33.04 -44.71 28.72
CA TRP A 6 32.12 -45.67 28.15
C TRP A 6 32.67 -46.19 26.81
N THR A 7 32.88 -47.50 26.72
CA THR A 7 33.16 -48.21 25.47
C THR A 7 31.94 -49.08 25.18
N PRO A 8 31.24 -48.89 24.05
CA PRO A 8 30.16 -49.79 23.65
C PRO A 8 30.73 -51.19 23.46
N SER A 9 30.07 -52.19 24.05
CA SER A 9 30.42 -53.60 23.88
C SER A 9 30.04 -54.06 22.47
N PRO A 10 30.87 -54.84 21.76
CA PRO A 10 30.65 -55.22 20.35
C PRO A 10 29.32 -55.96 20.06
N ASP A 11 28.62 -56.42 21.09
CA ASP A 11 27.36 -57.17 21.02
C ASP A 11 26.09 -56.30 21.01
N GLU A 12 26.21 -54.97 21.09
CA GLU A 12 25.07 -54.04 20.98
C GLU A 12 24.71 -53.66 19.54
N ASP A 13 25.68 -53.66 18.61
CA ASP A 13 25.44 -53.26 17.21
C ASP A 13 24.70 -54.34 16.38
N GLU A 14 24.71 -55.60 16.83
CA GLU A 14 24.11 -56.73 16.09
C GLU A 14 22.60 -56.92 16.36
N ARG A 15 22.04 -56.23 17.36
CA ARG A 15 20.60 -56.30 17.70
C ARG A 15 19.79 -55.16 17.10
N VAL A 16 20.01 -54.82 15.83
CA VAL A 16 19.03 -54.02 15.10
C VAL A 16 17.81 -54.92 14.80
N PRO A 17 16.63 -54.67 15.39
CA PRO A 17 15.44 -55.44 15.02
C PRO A 17 15.22 -55.22 13.53
N GLN A 18 15.18 -56.29 12.73
CA GLN A 18 14.88 -56.15 11.31
C GLN A 18 13.50 -55.50 11.19
N LEU A 19 13.46 -54.28 10.64
CA LEU A 19 12.21 -53.58 10.44
C LEU A 19 11.33 -54.48 9.56
N PRO A 20 10.06 -54.72 9.94
CA PRO A 20 9.14 -55.39 9.04
C PRO A 20 9.12 -54.65 7.69
N PRO A 21 8.90 -55.35 6.58
CA PRO A 21 8.80 -54.71 5.28
C PRO A 21 7.80 -53.55 5.36
N SER A 22 8.18 -52.38 4.84
CA SER A 22 7.33 -51.19 4.89
C SER A 22 5.97 -51.53 4.27
N PRO A 23 4.85 -51.30 4.97
CA PRO A 23 3.53 -51.51 4.41
C PRO A 23 3.40 -50.76 3.08
N GLU A 24 2.95 -51.44 2.03
CA GLU A 24 2.58 -50.75 0.79
C GLU A 24 1.39 -49.84 1.10
N LEU A 25 1.67 -48.56 1.29
CA LEU A 25 0.63 -47.57 1.50
C LEU A 25 -0.22 -47.52 0.22
N PRO A 26 -1.55 -47.66 0.32
CA PRO A 26 -2.40 -47.40 -0.84
C PRO A 26 -2.11 -46.00 -1.35
N GLU A 27 -2.18 -45.81 -2.67
CA GLU A 27 -1.98 -44.49 -3.26
C GLU A 27 -2.90 -43.50 -2.54
N PRO A 28 -2.35 -42.40 -1.99
CA PRO A 28 -3.14 -41.46 -1.23
C PRO A 28 -4.30 -41.01 -2.12
N PRO A 29 -5.55 -41.06 -1.62
CA PRO A 29 -6.67 -40.59 -2.41
C PRO A 29 -6.38 -39.15 -2.84
N GLN A 30 -6.66 -38.84 -4.10
CA GLN A 30 -6.54 -37.49 -4.66
C GLN A 30 -7.63 -36.61 -4.03
N VAL A 31 -7.49 -36.29 -2.74
CA VAL A 31 -8.38 -35.40 -2.02
C VAL A 31 -8.12 -34.02 -2.60
N LYS A 32 -9.06 -33.55 -3.41
CA LYS A 32 -9.06 -32.18 -3.90
C LYS A 32 -9.28 -31.28 -2.69
N PHE A 33 -8.17 -30.84 -2.08
CA PHE A 33 -8.18 -29.85 -1.02
C PHE A 33 -8.63 -28.52 -1.61
N GLU A 34 -9.95 -28.33 -1.66
CA GLU A 34 -10.54 -27.02 -1.90
C GLU A 34 -10.20 -26.19 -0.67
N ARG A 35 -9.09 -25.45 -0.74
CA ARG A 35 -8.60 -24.64 0.37
C ARG A 35 -9.75 -23.76 0.85
N PRO A 36 -10.22 -23.90 2.10
CA PRO A 36 -11.25 -23.02 2.61
C PRO A 36 -10.79 -21.59 2.40
N ARG A 37 -11.59 -20.76 1.71
CA ARG A 37 -11.32 -19.33 1.63
C ARG A 37 -11.37 -18.82 3.08
N LEU A 38 -10.20 -18.56 3.66
CA LEU A 38 -10.09 -18.05 5.03
C LEU A 38 -10.88 -16.74 5.12
N PRO A 39 -11.99 -16.69 5.89
CA PRO A 39 -12.70 -15.44 6.13
C PRO A 39 -11.80 -14.58 7.01
N GLY A 40 -11.12 -13.59 6.42
CA GLY A 40 -10.18 -12.75 7.17
C GLY A 40 -9.05 -12.09 6.37
N ALA A 41 -8.87 -12.44 5.10
CA ALA A 41 -7.96 -11.71 4.19
C ALA A 41 -8.65 -10.51 3.50
N GLU A 42 -9.83 -10.10 3.97
CA GLU A 42 -10.52 -8.92 3.49
C GLU A 42 -10.04 -7.71 4.32
N PRO A 43 -9.44 -6.66 3.71
CA PRO A 43 -9.03 -5.47 4.46
C PRO A 43 -10.23 -4.94 5.22
N SER A 44 -10.08 -4.75 6.53
CA SER A 44 -11.22 -4.41 7.40
C SER A 44 -11.98 -3.21 6.83
N PRO A 45 -13.33 -3.24 6.82
CA PRO A 45 -14.14 -2.18 6.22
C PRO A 45 -13.85 -0.80 6.81
N THR A 46 -13.36 -0.75 8.06
CA THR A 46 -12.92 0.47 8.74
C THR A 46 -11.64 1.04 8.12
N PHE A 47 -10.64 0.20 7.79
CA PHE A 47 -9.40 0.64 7.15
C PHE A 47 -9.68 1.21 5.74
N GLN A 48 -10.57 0.56 4.98
CA GLN A 48 -10.96 1.05 3.65
C GLN A 48 -11.70 2.40 3.71
N ARG A 49 -12.54 2.61 4.73
CA ARG A 49 -13.27 3.88 4.91
C ARG A 49 -12.34 5.02 5.31
N ASN A 50 -11.42 4.78 6.24
CA ASN A 50 -10.44 5.79 6.66
C ASN A 50 -9.48 6.18 5.52
N THR A 51 -9.01 5.21 4.74
CA THR A 51 -8.11 5.48 3.60
C THR A 51 -8.82 6.24 2.46
N ARG A 52 -10.09 5.94 2.18
CA ARG A 52 -10.90 6.73 1.23
C ARG A 52 -11.12 8.17 1.69
N ALA A 53 -11.49 8.38 2.95
CA ALA A 53 -11.70 9.73 3.47
C ALA A 53 -10.42 10.56 3.42
N LEU A 54 -9.28 9.97 3.81
CA LEU A 54 -7.98 10.62 3.77
C LEU A 54 -7.54 10.96 2.34
N SER A 55 -7.66 10.02 1.40
CA SER A 55 -7.30 10.25 0.00
C SER A 55 -8.17 11.32 -0.66
N LEU A 56 -9.47 11.35 -0.34
CA LEU A 56 -10.37 12.40 -0.83
C LEU A 56 -9.99 13.78 -0.28
N ALA A 57 -9.74 13.88 1.03
CA ALA A 57 -9.30 15.13 1.67
C ALA A 57 -7.96 15.63 1.10
N PHE A 58 -6.99 14.73 0.92
CA PHE A 58 -5.72 15.05 0.27
C PHE A 58 -5.92 15.51 -1.18
N SER A 59 -6.76 14.83 -1.94
CA SER A 59 -7.02 15.18 -3.33
C SER A 59 -7.62 16.58 -3.47
N ILE A 60 -8.58 16.92 -2.60
CA ILE A 60 -9.18 18.26 -2.54
C ILE A 60 -8.14 19.29 -2.12
N GLY A 61 -7.39 19.02 -1.05
CA GLY A 61 -6.34 19.92 -0.55
C GLY A 61 -5.26 20.18 -1.62
N PHE A 62 -4.82 19.14 -2.33
CA PHE A 62 -3.83 19.24 -3.40
C PHE A 62 -4.39 19.95 -4.64
N ALA A 63 -5.66 19.75 -4.97
CA ALA A 63 -6.31 20.46 -6.08
C ALA A 63 -6.40 21.97 -5.84
N LEU A 64 -6.50 22.40 -4.57
CA LEU A 64 -6.53 23.81 -4.19
C LEU A 64 -5.13 24.40 -3.99
N ALA A 65 -4.27 23.72 -3.24
CA ALA A 65 -2.95 24.22 -2.89
C ALA A 65 -1.92 24.06 -4.02
N GLY A 66 -2.03 23.00 -4.83
CA GLY A 66 -1.08 22.68 -5.90
C GLY A 66 -0.89 23.82 -6.91
N PRO A 67 -1.97 24.35 -7.52
CA PRO A 67 -1.87 25.48 -8.46
C PRO A 67 -1.28 26.74 -7.85
N VAL A 68 -1.61 27.04 -6.58
CA VAL A 68 -1.12 28.22 -5.86
C VAL A 68 0.38 28.10 -5.59
N ILE A 69 0.82 26.96 -5.04
CA ILE A 69 2.23 26.70 -4.73
C ILE A 69 3.05 26.70 -6.03
N LEU A 70 2.55 26.05 -7.08
CA LEU A 70 3.23 26.00 -8.38
C LEU A 70 3.33 27.39 -9.01
N GLY A 71 2.27 28.19 -8.96
CA GLY A 71 2.28 29.57 -9.46
C GLY A 71 3.25 30.46 -8.68
N ALA A 72 3.29 30.34 -7.35
CA ALA A 72 4.22 31.09 -6.51
C ALA A 72 5.69 30.71 -6.78
N LEU A 73 6.00 29.41 -6.88
CA LEU A 73 7.36 28.93 -7.19
C LEU A 73 7.80 29.39 -8.58
N LEU A 74 6.95 29.19 -9.59
CA LEU A 74 7.26 29.60 -10.96
C LEU A 74 7.42 31.11 -11.06
N GLY A 75 6.57 31.88 -10.39
CA GLY A 75 6.66 33.34 -10.43
C GLY A 75 7.87 33.88 -9.70
N TYR A 76 8.27 33.28 -8.58
CA TYR A 76 9.52 33.62 -7.90
C TYR A 76 10.75 33.34 -8.78
N TRP A 77 10.79 32.16 -9.41
CA TRP A 77 11.87 31.79 -10.34
C TRP A 77 11.93 32.75 -11.55
N LEU A 78 10.77 33.18 -12.03
CA LEU A 78 10.67 34.14 -13.13
C LEU A 78 11.16 35.53 -12.71
N ASP A 79 10.73 36.02 -11.53
CA ASP A 79 11.18 37.31 -10.99
C ASP A 79 12.71 37.35 -10.81
N GLU A 80 13.31 36.26 -10.31
CA GLU A 80 14.76 36.13 -10.16
C GLU A 80 15.49 36.13 -11.52
N ARG A 81 14.87 35.57 -12.56
CA ARG A 81 15.46 35.53 -13.91
C ARG A 81 15.37 36.86 -14.65
N PHE A 82 14.29 37.60 -14.47
CA PHE A 82 14.07 38.90 -15.13
C PHE A 82 14.61 40.09 -14.33
N GLY A 83 15.05 39.87 -13.08
CA GLY A 83 15.52 40.93 -12.20
C GLY A 83 14.42 41.92 -11.82
N THR A 84 13.15 41.53 -12.02
CA THR A 84 11.98 42.32 -11.66
C THR A 84 11.70 42.15 -10.18
N SER A 85 11.27 43.24 -9.52
CA SER A 85 10.65 43.15 -8.18
C SER A 85 9.46 42.17 -8.23
N PRO A 86 8.95 41.64 -7.11
CA PRO A 86 8.14 40.41 -7.06
C PRO A 86 6.76 40.57 -7.73
N THR A 87 6.74 40.68 -9.06
CA THR A 87 5.61 41.11 -9.88
C THR A 87 5.05 39.91 -10.64
N TRP A 88 5.93 39.05 -11.18
CA TRP A 88 5.53 37.78 -11.75
C TRP A 88 5.04 36.82 -10.68
N ALA A 89 5.68 36.77 -9.52
CA ALA A 89 5.20 36.04 -8.35
C ALA A 89 3.78 36.48 -7.96
N MET A 90 3.51 37.79 -7.93
CA MET A 90 2.20 38.31 -7.56
C MET A 90 1.12 37.99 -8.61
N LEU A 91 1.43 38.17 -9.91
CA LEU A 91 0.54 37.81 -11.02
C LEU A 91 0.24 36.30 -11.06
N LEU A 92 1.27 35.46 -10.99
CA LEU A 92 1.12 33.99 -11.05
C LEU A 92 0.47 33.43 -9.79
N THR A 93 0.69 34.03 -8.62
CA THR A 93 -0.04 33.64 -7.39
C THR A 93 -1.51 34.00 -7.51
N LEU A 94 -1.84 35.18 -8.02
CA LEU A 94 -3.23 35.59 -8.24
C LEU A 94 -3.92 34.69 -9.28
N LEU A 95 -3.19 34.33 -10.33
CA LEU A 95 -3.66 33.38 -11.35
C LEU A 95 -3.81 31.97 -10.77
N GLY A 96 -2.89 31.51 -9.93
CA GLY A 96 -2.94 30.23 -9.24
C GLY A 96 -4.11 30.14 -8.26
N MET A 97 -4.41 31.24 -7.56
CA MET A 97 -5.60 31.37 -6.71
C MET A 97 -6.89 31.32 -7.55
N GLY A 98 -6.94 32.02 -8.68
CA GLY A 98 -8.05 31.95 -9.63
C GLY A 98 -8.25 30.53 -10.18
N ALA A 99 -7.16 29.84 -10.53
CA ALA A 99 -7.19 28.46 -10.98
C ALA A 99 -7.71 27.50 -9.90
N GLY A 100 -7.29 27.66 -8.64
CA GLY A 100 -7.80 26.88 -7.51
C GLY A 100 -9.31 27.06 -7.30
N LEU A 101 -9.80 28.31 -7.36
CA LEU A 101 -11.23 28.62 -7.29
C LEU A 101 -12.01 28.01 -8.46
N ALA A 102 -11.50 28.13 -9.69
CA ALA A 102 -12.11 27.52 -10.87
C ALA A 102 -12.18 25.99 -10.74
N GLN A 103 -11.16 25.37 -10.14
CA GLN A 103 -11.12 23.93 -9.90
C GLN A 103 -12.19 23.49 -8.89
N LEU A 104 -12.38 24.26 -7.82
CA LEU A 104 -13.46 24.02 -6.86
C LEU A 104 -14.84 24.07 -7.52
N ILE A 105 -15.10 25.13 -8.30
CA ILE A 105 -16.37 25.29 -9.04
C ILE A 105 -16.58 24.12 -10.00
N ARG A 106 -15.51 23.68 -10.69
CA ARG A 106 -15.56 22.53 -11.61
C ARG A 106 -15.88 21.22 -10.89
N ILE A 107 -15.38 21.01 -9.67
CA ILE A 107 -15.69 19.83 -8.84
C ILE A 107 -17.17 19.85 -8.44
N VAL A 108 -17.66 20.99 -7.92
CA VAL A 108 -19.06 21.14 -7.51
C VAL A 108 -20.01 20.91 -8.69
N HIS A 109 -19.74 21.52 -9.85
CA HIS A 109 -20.54 21.27 -11.05
C HIS A 109 -20.51 19.82 -11.49
N LYS A 110 -19.34 19.16 -11.43
CA LYS A 110 -19.25 17.73 -11.74
C LYS A 110 -20.12 16.90 -10.83
N LEU A 111 -20.16 17.19 -9.52
CA LEU A 111 -20.99 16.46 -8.56
C LEU A 111 -22.48 16.62 -8.86
N ASN A 112 -22.96 17.85 -9.10
CA ASN A 112 -24.36 18.09 -9.49
C ASN A 112 -24.76 17.34 -10.78
N GLN A 113 -23.87 17.24 -11.76
CA GLN A 113 -24.14 16.52 -13.01
C GLN A 113 -24.22 15.00 -12.87
N MET A 114 -23.69 14.41 -11.79
CA MET A 114 -23.84 12.97 -11.53
C MET A 114 -25.18 12.66 -10.88
N GLU A 115 -25.70 13.60 -10.08
CA GLU A 115 -27.00 13.50 -9.42
C GLU A 115 -28.15 13.59 -10.42
N ASP A 116 -28.04 14.47 -11.42
CA ASP A 116 -29.06 14.67 -12.46
C ASP A 116 -29.15 13.53 -13.50
N LYS A 117 -28.22 12.56 -13.44
CA LYS A 117 -28.14 11.42 -14.38
C LYS A 117 -28.47 10.06 -13.74
N SER A 118 -28.85 10.02 -12.46
CA SER A 118 -29.29 8.80 -11.76
C SER A 118 -30.80 8.79 -11.55
#